data_AF-A0A975BSK2-F1
#
_entry.id   AF-A0A975BSK2-F1
#
_cell.length_a   1.000
_cell.length_b   1.000
_cell.length_c   1.000
_cell.angle_alpha   90.00
_cell.angle_beta   90.00
_cell.angle_gamma   90.00
#
_symmetry.space_group_name_H-M   'P 1'
#
loop_
_entity.id
_entity.type
_entity.pdbx_description
1 polymer ?
#
loop_
_entity_poly.entity_id
_entity_poly.type
_entity_poly.pdbx_seq_one_letter_code
_entity_poly.pdbx_strand_id
1 'polypeptide(L)'
;MKEHTENKEITHKAKSYTGVYALHKYWGKKPYNIISDFIKKYTKPYDIVLDPFSGSGVSVLEAVFNKRKGFGIDINPSAVFITEQLLSGIDPQSLAKEFSALEADIKADINELYVVKRDRGSYIGQNFLWENNELTEIRYSNGGRKRITTYPEDSDLRLADSFSINDIPYFFPKNAFFYNSRINTNNKDNISELFTTRNLLALSVLHNRIEKIEDTLLKNIFLFCFTSAIGQASKMVFVIKRRNKTKEHAAVSHKKEIGSWVIGYWTPHEFFENNVWTCFETRFKKILKAKKSNMQY
;
A
#
# COMPACT_ATOMS: atom_id res chain seq x y z
N MET A 1 -38.71 13.33 34.14
CA MET A 1 -38.13 12.07 33.63
C MET A 1 -36.62 12.19 33.65
N LYS A 2 -35.94 11.46 34.54
CA LYS A 2 -34.47 11.37 34.54
C LYS A 2 -34.11 10.34 33.47
N GLU A 3 -33.51 10.77 32.37
CA GLU A 3 -32.87 9.87 31.41
C GLU A 3 -31.75 9.12 32.15
N HIS A 4 -31.95 7.83 32.39
CA HIS A 4 -30.86 6.91 32.74
C HIS A 4 -29.99 6.74 31.49
N THR A 5 -28.96 7.57 31.34
CA THR A 5 -27.81 7.19 30.52
C THR A 5 -27.13 6.03 31.23
N GLU A 6 -27.46 4.80 30.83
CA GLU A 6 -26.64 3.63 31.12
C GLU A 6 -25.19 3.97 30.73
N ASN A 7 -24.32 4.03 31.74
CA ASN A 7 -22.88 4.13 31.56
C ASN A 7 -22.40 2.83 30.95
N LYS A 8 -22.59 2.64 29.64
CA LYS A 8 -21.96 1.53 28.92
C LYS A 8 -20.44 1.70 29.07
N GLU A 9 -19.84 0.72 29.72
CA GLU A 9 -18.41 0.65 29.92
C GLU A 9 -17.72 0.61 28.55
N ILE A 10 -16.67 1.43 28.38
CA ILE A 10 -15.93 1.45 27.11
C ILE A 10 -15.18 0.13 26.99
N THR A 11 -15.43 -0.63 25.93
CA THR A 11 -14.71 -1.89 25.72
C THR A 11 -13.27 -1.60 25.30
N HIS A 12 -12.28 -2.11 26.04
CA HIS A 12 -10.87 -1.89 25.72
C HIS A 12 -10.32 -2.81 24.61
N LYS A 13 -11.19 -3.58 23.94
CA LYS A 13 -10.78 -4.51 22.89
C LYS A 13 -10.68 -3.79 21.54
N ALA A 14 -9.45 -3.64 21.06
CA ALA A 14 -9.17 -3.10 19.74
C ALA A 14 -9.71 -4.00 18.62
N LYS A 15 -10.45 -3.43 17.67
CA LYS A 15 -10.82 -4.11 16.42
C LYS A 15 -9.74 -3.93 15.36
N SER A 16 -9.57 -4.95 14.52
CA SER A 16 -8.68 -4.87 13.36
C SER A 16 -9.16 -3.82 12.36
N TYR A 17 -8.22 -3.12 11.73
CA TYR A 17 -8.53 -2.12 10.71
C TYR A 17 -9.19 -2.76 9.48
N THR A 18 -10.36 -2.25 9.11
CA THR A 18 -11.10 -2.63 7.89
C THR A 18 -11.57 -1.37 7.16
N GLY A 19 -12.04 -1.53 5.92
CA GLY A 19 -12.56 -0.42 5.11
C GLY A 19 -11.54 0.71 4.95
N VAL A 20 -11.99 1.94 5.20
CA VAL A 20 -11.19 3.18 5.12
C VAL A 20 -9.90 3.10 5.95
N TYR A 21 -9.96 2.46 7.12
CA TYR A 21 -8.82 2.35 8.02
C TYR A 21 -7.72 1.42 7.51
N ALA A 22 -7.99 0.59 6.50
CA ALA A 22 -7.03 -0.34 5.91
C ALA A 22 -6.43 0.18 4.58
N LEU A 23 -6.78 1.40 4.14
CA LEU A 23 -6.36 1.93 2.84
C LEU A 23 -4.89 2.34 2.82
N HIS A 24 -4.39 2.96 3.89
CA HIS A 24 -2.99 3.37 4.01
C HIS A 24 -2.40 2.90 5.34
N LYS A 25 -1.18 2.37 5.26
CA LYS A 25 -0.40 1.99 6.43
C LYS A 25 0.19 3.26 7.06
N TYR A 26 0.11 3.36 8.37
CA TYR A 26 0.73 4.41 9.16
C TYR A 26 1.10 3.78 10.50
N TRP A 27 2.22 4.20 11.09
CA TRP A 27 2.69 3.62 12.35
C TRP A 27 2.00 4.30 13.53
N GLY A 28 1.65 3.53 14.56
CA GLY A 28 0.98 4.08 15.75
C GLY A 28 -0.50 4.45 15.55
N LYS A 29 -1.20 3.87 14.57
CA LYS A 29 -2.65 4.06 14.41
C LYS A 29 -3.39 3.64 15.69
N LYS A 30 -4.32 4.48 16.13
CA LYS A 30 -5.21 4.20 17.28
C LYS A 30 -6.41 3.33 16.83
N PRO A 31 -6.90 2.40 17.65
CA PRO A 31 -8.07 1.58 17.32
C PRO A 31 -9.33 2.45 17.14
N TYR A 32 -9.86 2.49 15.91
CA TYR A 32 -10.97 3.38 15.54
C TYR A 32 -12.22 3.19 16.43
N ASN A 33 -12.54 1.94 16.80
CA ASN A 33 -13.72 1.65 17.61
C ASN A 33 -13.63 2.25 19.02
N ILE A 34 -12.45 2.23 19.62
CA ILE A 34 -12.23 2.80 20.95
C ILE A 34 -12.36 4.33 20.87
N ILE A 35 -11.75 4.94 19.85
CA ILE A 35 -11.85 6.39 19.63
C ILE A 35 -13.31 6.82 19.39
N SER A 36 -14.08 6.04 18.63
CA SER A 36 -15.52 6.23 18.45
C SER A 36 -16.28 6.29 19.78
N ASP A 37 -16.00 5.35 20.68
CA ASP A 37 -16.66 5.26 21.99
C ASP A 37 -16.31 6.46 22.87
N PHE A 38 -15.05 6.90 22.90
CA PHE A 38 -14.63 8.11 23.60
C PHE A 38 -15.35 9.36 23.05
N ILE A 39 -15.38 9.54 21.74
CA ILE A 39 -16.06 10.68 21.11
C ILE A 39 -17.55 10.67 21.48
N LYS A 40 -18.21 9.52 21.39
CA LYS A 40 -19.64 9.40 21.75
C LYS A 40 -19.93 9.71 23.21
N LYS A 41 -19.05 9.28 24.12
CA LYS A 41 -19.23 9.42 25.57
C LYS A 41 -18.98 10.83 26.06
N TYR A 42 -17.95 11.50 25.55
CA TYR A 42 -17.45 12.76 26.09
C TYR A 42 -17.81 14.00 25.26
N THR A 43 -18.51 13.83 24.14
CA THR A 43 -18.96 14.94 23.28
C THR A 43 -20.39 14.71 22.80
N LYS A 44 -21.06 15.77 22.36
CA LYS A 44 -22.35 15.75 21.69
C LYS A 44 -22.19 15.93 20.18
N PRO A 45 -23.17 15.52 19.35
CA PRO A 45 -23.20 15.91 17.95
C PRO A 45 -23.00 17.42 17.78
N TYR A 46 -22.25 17.80 16.75
CA TYR A 46 -21.82 19.16 16.41
C TYR A 46 -20.76 19.81 17.30
N ASP A 47 -20.32 19.15 18.39
CA ASP A 47 -19.15 19.57 19.15
C ASP A 47 -17.87 19.50 18.29
N ILE A 48 -16.84 20.20 18.77
CA ILE A 48 -15.50 20.20 18.17
C ILE A 48 -14.65 19.14 18.87
N VAL A 49 -14.04 18.26 18.07
CA VAL A 49 -13.02 17.29 18.53
C VAL A 49 -11.68 17.72 17.95
N LEU A 50 -10.75 18.11 18.83
CA LEU A 50 -9.37 18.46 18.47
C LEU A 50 -8.42 17.30 18.81
N ASP A 51 -7.63 16.88 17.83
CA ASP A 51 -6.47 15.99 18.05
C ASP A 51 -5.18 16.71 17.62
N PRO A 52 -4.36 17.22 18.56
CA PRO A 52 -3.14 17.96 18.24
C PRO A 52 -1.99 17.06 17.74
N PHE A 53 -2.15 15.73 17.80
CA PHE A 53 -1.19 14.73 17.34
C PHE A 53 -1.92 13.63 16.54
N SER A 54 -2.60 14.07 15.50
CA SER A 54 -3.65 13.29 14.82
C SER A 54 -3.13 12.05 14.08
N GLY A 55 -1.85 11.99 13.73
CA GLY A 55 -1.26 10.89 12.97
C GLY A 55 -2.06 10.65 11.68
N SER A 56 -2.44 9.40 11.42
CA SER A 56 -3.27 9.07 10.25
C SER A 56 -4.74 9.49 10.35
N GLY A 57 -5.07 10.41 11.26
CA GLY A 57 -6.38 11.06 11.32
C GLY A 57 -7.53 10.22 11.87
N VAL A 58 -7.29 9.09 12.55
CA VAL A 58 -8.37 8.22 13.06
C VAL A 58 -9.37 8.99 13.93
N SER A 59 -8.87 9.86 14.80
CA SER A 59 -9.72 10.71 15.66
C SER A 59 -10.56 11.70 14.86
N VAL A 60 -10.00 12.26 13.79
CA VAL A 60 -10.71 13.20 12.91
C VAL A 60 -11.79 12.46 12.11
N LEU A 61 -11.47 11.29 11.55
CA LEU A 61 -12.44 10.43 10.86
C LEU A 61 -13.60 10.06 11.76
N GLU A 62 -13.31 9.57 12.97
CA GLU A 62 -14.36 9.16 13.92
C GLU A 62 -15.16 10.36 14.42
N ALA A 63 -14.58 11.56 14.54
CA ALA A 63 -15.35 12.76 14.83
C ALA A 63 -16.39 13.02 13.72
N VAL A 64 -15.96 13.01 12.45
CA VAL A 64 -16.82 13.22 11.28
C VAL A 64 -17.90 12.14 11.20
N PHE A 65 -17.54 10.86 11.27
CA PHE A 65 -18.51 9.74 11.22
C PHE A 65 -19.51 9.76 12.36
N ASN A 66 -19.18 10.41 13.47
CA ASN A 66 -20.08 10.61 14.59
C ASN A 66 -20.76 12.00 14.58
N LYS A 67 -20.79 12.71 13.47
CA LYS A 67 -21.46 14.02 13.35
C LYS A 67 -20.87 15.10 14.28
N ARG A 68 -19.56 15.08 14.51
CA ARG A 68 -18.79 16.15 15.18
C ARG A 68 -17.93 16.88 14.14
N LYS A 69 -17.45 18.07 14.49
CA LYS A 69 -16.41 18.77 13.71
C LYS A 69 -15.03 18.29 14.17
N GLY A 70 -14.29 17.60 13.31
CA GLY A 70 -12.94 17.13 13.63
C GLY A 70 -11.87 18.13 13.18
N PHE A 71 -10.93 18.46 14.06
CA PHE A 71 -9.72 19.22 13.74
C PHE A 71 -8.49 18.41 14.13
N GLY A 72 -7.62 18.14 13.15
CA GLY A 72 -6.39 17.39 13.35
C GLY A 72 -5.17 18.26 13.06
N ILE A 73 -4.17 18.19 13.92
CA ILE A 73 -2.85 18.78 13.69
C ILE A 73 -1.83 17.65 13.71
N ASP A 74 -0.85 17.71 12.80
CA ASP A 74 0.32 16.85 12.83
C ASP A 74 1.48 17.56 12.14
N ILE A 75 2.69 17.39 12.66
CA ILE A 75 3.91 17.96 12.05
C ILE A 75 4.33 17.20 10.79
N ASN A 76 3.93 15.94 10.67
CA ASN A 76 4.27 15.11 9.53
C ASN A 76 3.30 15.39 8.36
N PRO A 77 3.76 15.99 7.25
CA PRO A 77 2.90 16.29 6.11
C PRO A 77 2.27 15.04 5.48
N SER A 78 2.93 13.87 5.60
CA SER A 78 2.35 12.61 5.13
C SER A 78 1.12 12.20 5.96
N ALA A 79 1.11 12.51 7.25
CA ALA A 79 0.01 12.21 8.16
C ALA A 79 -1.24 13.06 7.81
N VAL A 80 -1.00 14.35 7.54
CA VAL A 80 -2.01 15.30 7.06
C VAL A 80 -2.56 14.84 5.71
N PHE A 81 -1.69 14.57 4.73
CA PHE A 81 -2.09 14.11 3.40
C PHE A 81 -2.93 12.83 3.43
N ILE A 82 -2.53 11.83 4.23
CA ILE A 82 -3.31 10.60 4.43
C ILE A 82 -4.71 10.93 4.96
N THR A 83 -4.80 11.80 5.97
CA THR A 83 -6.07 12.19 6.59
C THR A 83 -6.99 12.89 5.60
N GLU A 84 -6.46 13.84 4.83
CA GLU A 84 -7.18 14.53 3.76
C GLU A 84 -7.72 13.55 2.72
N GLN A 85 -6.89 12.61 2.25
CA GLN A 85 -7.32 11.63 1.25
C GLN A 85 -8.31 10.60 1.78
N LEU A 86 -8.29 10.30 3.08
CA LEU A 86 -9.30 9.46 3.69
C LEU A 86 -10.66 10.17 3.75
N LEU A 87 -10.67 11.47 4.08
CA LEU A 87 -11.87 12.31 4.20
C LEU A 87 -12.37 12.88 2.87
N SER A 88 -11.54 12.87 1.82
CA SER A 88 -11.87 13.51 0.54
C SER A 88 -13.15 12.93 -0.09
N GLY A 89 -14.09 13.80 -0.43
CA GLY A 89 -15.28 13.45 -1.19
C GLY A 89 -14.92 13.37 -2.67
N ILE A 90 -14.73 12.14 -3.18
CA ILE A 90 -14.39 11.91 -4.59
C ILE A 90 -15.49 11.08 -5.22
N ASP A 91 -15.97 11.53 -6.37
CA ASP A 91 -16.91 10.76 -7.18
C ASP A 91 -16.26 9.43 -7.63
N PRO A 92 -16.80 8.27 -7.21
CA PRO A 92 -16.26 6.97 -7.60
C PRO A 92 -16.30 6.71 -9.12
N GLN A 93 -17.18 7.38 -9.87
CA GLN A 93 -17.25 7.21 -11.33
C GLN A 93 -16.07 7.92 -12.01
N SER A 94 -15.80 9.16 -11.64
CA SER A 94 -14.62 9.92 -12.07
C SER A 94 -13.32 9.19 -11.71
N LEU A 95 -13.24 8.64 -10.49
CA LEU A 95 -12.10 7.82 -10.05
C LEU A 95 -11.89 6.57 -10.93
N ALA A 96 -12.97 5.87 -11.28
CA ALA A 96 -12.91 4.69 -12.14
C ALA A 96 -12.51 5.06 -13.58
N LYS A 97 -13.03 6.18 -14.11
CA LYS A 97 -12.71 6.68 -15.44
C LYS A 97 -11.23 7.03 -15.56
N GLU A 98 -10.67 7.78 -14.60
CA GLU A 98 -9.25 8.13 -14.62
C GLU A 98 -8.37 6.88 -14.49
N PHE A 99 -8.80 5.90 -13.70
CA PHE A 99 -8.05 4.64 -13.60
C PHE A 99 -8.02 3.91 -14.94
N SER A 100 -9.15 3.83 -15.66
CA SER A 100 -9.20 3.24 -16.99
C SER A 100 -8.31 3.98 -18.01
N ALA A 101 -8.23 5.31 -17.94
CA ALA A 101 -7.30 6.09 -18.76
C ALA A 101 -5.85 5.73 -18.43
N LEU A 102 -5.49 5.70 -17.14
CA LEU A 102 -4.16 5.29 -16.68
C LEU A 102 -3.83 3.84 -17.10
N GLU A 103 -4.80 2.91 -17.06
CA GLU A 103 -4.60 1.55 -17.59
C GLU A 103 -4.27 1.56 -19.08
N ALA A 104 -5.03 2.31 -19.88
CA ALA A 104 -4.81 2.40 -21.31
C ALA A 104 -3.44 2.99 -21.66
N ASP A 105 -2.99 3.97 -20.87
CA ASP A 105 -1.77 4.73 -21.16
C ASP A 105 -0.48 3.96 -20.81
N ILE A 106 -0.43 3.22 -19.69
CA ILE A 106 0.84 2.72 -19.14
C ILE A 106 0.84 1.26 -18.66
N LYS A 107 -0.31 0.57 -18.63
CA LYS A 107 -0.37 -0.81 -18.12
C LYS A 107 0.42 -1.77 -19.00
N ALA A 108 0.37 -1.58 -20.32
CA ALA A 108 1.07 -2.44 -21.27
C ALA A 108 2.58 -2.29 -21.09
N ASP A 109 3.07 -1.05 -21.14
CA ASP A 109 4.48 -0.70 -20.95
C ASP A 109 5.05 -1.22 -19.63
N ILE A 110 4.32 -1.04 -18.52
CA ILE A 110 4.76 -1.57 -17.22
C ILE A 110 4.79 -3.09 -17.23
N ASN A 111 3.78 -3.76 -17.82
CA ASN A 111 3.73 -5.23 -17.83
C ASN A 111 4.76 -5.85 -18.78
N GLU A 112 5.22 -5.14 -19.80
CA GLU A 112 6.30 -5.58 -20.68
C GLU A 112 7.59 -5.86 -19.88
N LEU A 113 7.86 -5.04 -18.86
CA LEU A 113 9.00 -5.21 -17.95
C LEU A 113 8.95 -6.53 -17.15
N TYR A 114 7.79 -7.20 -17.10
CA TYR A 114 7.57 -8.44 -16.37
C TYR A 114 7.16 -9.60 -17.27
N VAL A 115 7.39 -9.52 -18.58
CA VAL A 115 7.01 -10.60 -19.51
C VAL A 115 7.76 -11.89 -19.14
N VAL A 116 7.02 -13.00 -19.15
CA VAL A 116 7.52 -14.35 -18.94
C VAL A 116 7.16 -15.17 -20.16
N LYS A 117 8.15 -15.63 -20.92
CA LYS A 117 7.95 -16.43 -22.14
C LYS A 117 8.10 -17.90 -21.80
N ARG A 118 7.14 -18.72 -22.23
CA ARG A 118 7.17 -20.18 -22.12
C ARG A 118 6.71 -20.80 -23.43
N ASP A 119 6.88 -22.11 -23.61
CA ASP A 119 6.50 -22.82 -24.83
C ASP A 119 5.08 -22.54 -25.33
N ARG A 120 4.15 -22.27 -24.39
CA ARG A 120 2.72 -22.06 -24.68
C ARG A 120 2.32 -20.59 -24.84
N GLY A 121 3.27 -19.66 -24.85
CA GLY A 121 3.03 -18.23 -25.11
C GLY A 121 3.71 -17.28 -24.13
N SER A 122 3.29 -16.03 -24.19
CA SER A 122 3.76 -14.96 -23.29
C SER A 122 2.78 -14.73 -22.16
N TYR A 123 3.31 -14.58 -20.95
CA TYR A 123 2.57 -14.37 -19.72
C TYR A 123 3.09 -13.13 -18.99
N ILE A 124 2.35 -12.66 -17.99
CA ILE A 124 2.79 -11.56 -17.13
C ILE A 124 3.26 -12.12 -15.79
N GLY A 125 4.53 -11.88 -15.49
CA GLY A 125 5.14 -12.11 -14.20
C GLY A 125 4.46 -11.28 -13.12
N GLN A 126 4.09 -11.94 -12.04
CA GLN A 126 3.36 -11.39 -10.91
C GLN A 126 4.26 -11.23 -9.68
N ASN A 127 5.17 -12.20 -9.48
CA ASN A 127 6.13 -12.21 -8.37
C ASN A 127 7.41 -12.91 -8.81
N PHE A 128 8.54 -12.38 -8.36
CA PHE A 128 9.88 -12.88 -8.61
C PHE A 128 10.56 -13.03 -7.24
N LEU A 129 10.92 -14.26 -6.88
CA LEU A 129 11.61 -14.55 -5.63
C LEU A 129 13.11 -14.41 -5.85
N TRP A 130 13.71 -13.52 -5.09
CA TRP A 130 15.16 -13.36 -5.05
C TRP A 130 15.69 -13.95 -3.75
N GLU A 131 16.75 -14.74 -3.83
CA GLU A 131 17.47 -15.30 -2.69
C GLU A 131 18.96 -14.99 -2.88
N ASN A 132 19.54 -14.17 -2.01
CA ASN A 132 20.95 -13.75 -2.08
C ASN A 132 21.34 -13.13 -3.43
N ASN A 133 20.48 -12.26 -3.97
CA ASN A 133 20.61 -11.63 -5.29
C ASN A 133 20.48 -12.57 -6.51
N GLU A 134 20.09 -13.84 -6.31
CA GLU A 134 19.76 -14.74 -7.40
C GLU A 134 18.25 -14.88 -7.54
N LEU A 135 17.73 -14.79 -8.77
CA LEU A 135 16.33 -15.10 -9.05
C LEU A 135 16.14 -16.61 -8.98
N THR A 136 15.25 -17.10 -8.11
CA THR A 136 15.07 -18.54 -7.87
C THR A 136 13.66 -19.05 -8.16
N GLU A 137 12.66 -18.18 -8.18
CA GLU A 137 11.28 -18.56 -8.47
C GLU A 137 10.53 -17.44 -9.20
N ILE A 138 9.73 -17.80 -10.19
CA ILE A 138 8.84 -16.87 -10.91
C ILE A 138 7.41 -17.37 -10.78
N ARG A 139 6.50 -16.42 -10.48
CA ARG A 139 5.06 -16.63 -10.48
C ARG A 139 4.44 -15.79 -11.56
N TYR A 140 3.79 -16.40 -12.53
CA TYR A 140 3.15 -15.69 -13.65
C TYR A 140 1.72 -16.15 -13.85
N SER A 141 0.93 -15.33 -14.54
CA SER A 141 -0.42 -15.69 -14.98
C SER A 141 -0.78 -14.96 -16.27
N ASN A 142 -1.89 -15.36 -16.89
CA ASN A 142 -2.50 -14.64 -18.01
C ASN A 142 -3.80 -13.96 -17.54
N GLY A 143 -3.68 -12.97 -16.64
CA GLY A 143 -4.81 -12.23 -16.05
C GLY A 143 -5.64 -12.98 -15.00
N GLY A 144 -5.42 -14.29 -14.82
CA GLY A 144 -6.09 -15.11 -13.81
C GLY A 144 -5.56 -14.93 -12.39
N ARG A 145 -6.41 -15.25 -11.39
CA ARG A 145 -6.02 -15.29 -9.96
C ARG A 145 -5.04 -16.42 -9.64
N LYS A 146 -5.10 -17.52 -10.39
CA LYS A 146 -4.19 -18.66 -10.22
C LYS A 146 -2.87 -18.33 -10.93
N ARG A 147 -1.78 -18.42 -10.18
CA ARG A 147 -0.43 -18.22 -10.69
C ARG A 147 0.23 -19.57 -10.90
N ILE A 148 0.97 -19.69 -12.00
CA ILE A 148 1.87 -20.81 -12.26
C ILE A 148 3.21 -20.43 -11.63
N THR A 149 3.81 -21.37 -10.91
CA THR A 149 5.11 -21.20 -10.25
C THR A 149 6.14 -22.06 -10.97
N THR A 150 7.24 -21.47 -11.40
CA THR A 150 8.37 -22.18 -12.03
C THR A 150 9.71 -21.64 -11.53
N TYR A 151 10.78 -22.37 -11.82
CA TYR A 151 12.13 -21.82 -11.82
C TYR A 151 12.30 -20.83 -12.98
N PRO A 152 13.24 -19.88 -12.89
CA PRO A 152 13.58 -19.01 -14.01
C PRO A 152 14.25 -19.78 -15.14
N GLU A 153 13.93 -19.40 -16.38
CA GLU A 153 14.67 -19.79 -17.58
C GLU A 153 15.68 -18.71 -17.95
N ASP A 154 16.66 -19.00 -18.81
CA ASP A 154 17.68 -18.03 -19.22
C ASP A 154 17.09 -16.73 -19.81
N SER A 155 15.91 -16.84 -20.44
CA SER A 155 15.20 -15.67 -20.97
C SER A 155 14.70 -14.73 -19.86
N ASP A 156 14.30 -15.28 -18.71
CA ASP A 156 13.86 -14.49 -17.57
C ASP A 156 15.05 -13.83 -16.86
N LEU A 157 16.17 -14.54 -16.74
CA LEU A 157 17.42 -14.01 -16.16
C LEU A 157 17.95 -12.86 -17.00
N ARG A 158 18.05 -13.05 -18.33
CA ARG A 158 18.47 -11.98 -19.26
C ARG A 158 17.59 -10.73 -19.16
N LEU A 159 16.28 -10.90 -19.02
CA LEU A 159 15.38 -9.76 -18.84
C LEU A 159 15.59 -9.08 -17.47
N ALA A 160 15.74 -9.85 -16.40
CA ALA A 160 15.98 -9.29 -15.07
C ALA A 160 17.28 -8.46 -15.01
N ASP A 161 18.32 -8.89 -15.72
CA ASP A 161 19.62 -8.22 -15.80
C ASP A 161 19.67 -7.07 -16.82
N SER A 162 18.66 -6.93 -17.69
CA SER A 162 18.68 -5.91 -18.74
C SER A 162 18.31 -4.50 -18.27
N PHE A 163 17.90 -4.33 -17.01
CA PHE A 163 17.47 -3.04 -16.48
C PHE A 163 18.62 -2.27 -15.83
N SER A 164 18.88 -1.05 -16.32
CA SER A 164 19.86 -0.12 -15.73
C SER A 164 19.17 1.08 -15.08
N ILE A 165 19.72 1.54 -13.95
CA ILE A 165 19.22 2.74 -13.26
C ILE A 165 19.42 4.02 -14.09
N ASN A 166 20.40 3.99 -15.01
CA ASN A 166 20.68 5.10 -15.92
C ASN A 166 19.63 5.25 -17.02
N ASP A 167 18.86 4.19 -17.30
CA ASP A 167 17.85 4.17 -18.36
C ASP A 167 16.48 4.62 -17.86
N ILE A 168 16.34 4.99 -16.58
CA ILE A 168 15.07 5.43 -16.00
C ILE A 168 14.77 6.86 -16.47
N PRO A 169 13.71 7.08 -17.30
CA PRO A 169 13.51 8.36 -17.98
C PRO A 169 12.79 9.41 -17.13
N TYR A 170 12.16 9.00 -16.02
CA TYR A 170 11.38 9.89 -15.16
C TYR A 170 11.94 9.94 -13.74
N PHE A 171 11.28 10.72 -12.88
CA PHE A 171 11.70 10.90 -11.50
C PHE A 171 11.78 9.56 -10.74
N PHE A 172 12.84 9.42 -9.96
CA PHE A 172 12.99 8.43 -8.91
C PHE A 172 13.87 9.02 -7.78
N PRO A 173 13.72 8.55 -6.53
CA PRO A 173 14.49 9.11 -5.42
C PRO A 173 15.97 8.73 -5.55
N LYS A 174 16.86 9.73 -5.44
CA LYS A 174 18.33 9.57 -5.50
C LYS A 174 19.02 9.94 -4.19
N ASN A 175 18.26 10.25 -3.15
CA ASN A 175 18.81 10.71 -1.88
C ASN A 175 19.36 9.51 -1.08
N ALA A 176 20.51 9.73 -0.44
CA ALA A 176 20.98 8.81 0.59
C ALA A 176 20.05 8.85 1.80
N PHE A 177 19.97 7.73 2.51
CA PHE A 177 19.34 7.71 3.82
C PHE A 177 20.12 8.55 4.83
N PHE A 178 19.45 8.96 5.91
CA PHE A 178 20.14 9.41 7.12
C PHE A 178 20.47 8.20 7.99
N TYR A 179 21.46 8.32 8.87
CA TYR A 179 21.77 7.24 9.82
C TYR A 179 20.71 7.17 10.93
N ASN A 180 20.03 6.02 11.05
CA ASN A 180 19.17 5.68 12.18
C ASN A 180 18.97 4.16 12.27
N SER A 181 19.57 3.56 13.30
CA SER A 181 19.52 2.12 13.55
C SER A 181 18.14 1.59 13.93
N ARG A 182 17.26 2.41 14.53
CA ARG A 182 15.90 1.99 14.93
C ARG A 182 14.98 1.71 13.75
N ILE A 183 15.31 2.25 12.59
CA ILE A 183 14.55 2.08 11.35
C ILE A 183 15.40 1.45 10.24
N ASN A 184 16.54 0.83 10.57
CA ASN A 184 17.43 0.14 9.62
C ASN A 184 17.89 1.05 8.46
N THR A 185 18.39 2.23 8.79
CA THR A 185 18.94 3.18 7.81
C THR A 185 20.36 3.56 8.15
N ASN A 186 21.20 3.71 7.14
CA ASN A 186 22.56 4.20 7.24
C ASN A 186 22.80 5.28 6.18
N ASN A 187 23.88 6.06 6.28
CA ASN A 187 24.17 7.16 5.35
C ASN A 187 24.87 6.73 4.04
N LYS A 188 25.04 5.42 3.80
CA LYS A 188 25.70 4.87 2.62
C LYS A 188 24.69 4.38 1.59
N ASP A 189 23.54 3.90 2.05
CA ASP A 189 22.51 3.33 1.19
C ASP A 189 21.62 4.44 0.58
N ASN A 190 21.17 4.21 -0.65
CA ASN A 190 20.23 5.09 -1.34
C ASN A 190 18.78 4.64 -1.15
N ILE A 191 17.83 5.58 -1.12
CA ILE A 191 16.40 5.24 -1.12
C ILE A 191 16.03 4.38 -2.33
N SER A 192 16.65 4.59 -3.49
CA SER A 192 16.43 3.76 -4.69
C SER A 192 16.77 2.28 -4.48
N GLU A 193 17.69 1.95 -3.57
CA GLU A 193 18.16 0.57 -3.34
C GLU A 193 17.11 -0.32 -2.67
N LEU A 194 16.07 0.28 -2.07
CA LEU A 194 14.88 -0.43 -1.61
C LEU A 194 14.12 -1.13 -2.73
N PHE A 195 14.42 -0.83 -3.99
CA PHE A 195 13.72 -1.36 -5.16
C PHE A 195 14.70 -2.08 -6.07
N THR A 196 14.20 -3.07 -6.81
CA THR A 196 14.93 -3.57 -7.98
C THR A 196 14.90 -2.50 -9.06
N THR A 197 15.88 -2.48 -9.96
CA THR A 197 15.92 -1.51 -11.06
C THR A 197 14.66 -1.59 -11.92
N ARG A 198 14.18 -2.81 -12.19
CA ARG A 198 12.88 -3.07 -12.83
C ARG A 198 11.71 -2.36 -12.13
N ASN A 199 11.56 -2.56 -10.82
CA ASN A 199 10.47 -1.94 -10.07
C ASN A 199 10.63 -0.43 -9.97
N LEU A 200 11.86 0.08 -9.88
CA LEU A 200 12.11 1.52 -9.88
C LEU A 200 11.68 2.17 -11.19
N LEU A 201 12.02 1.56 -12.34
CA LEU A 201 11.55 1.98 -13.66
C LEU A 201 10.02 1.97 -13.75
N ALA A 202 9.38 0.86 -13.38
CA ALA A 202 7.91 0.73 -13.41
C ALA A 202 7.21 1.76 -12.50
N LEU A 203 7.74 2.00 -11.29
CA LEU A 203 7.22 3.02 -10.37
C LEU A 203 7.41 4.43 -10.93
N SER A 204 8.53 4.69 -11.60
CA SER A 204 8.84 5.97 -12.22
C SER A 204 7.87 6.31 -13.36
N VAL A 205 7.56 5.34 -14.23
CA VAL A 205 6.53 5.45 -15.28
C VAL A 205 5.16 5.74 -14.67
N LEU A 206 4.75 4.97 -13.66
CA LEU A 206 3.47 5.12 -12.98
C LEU A 206 3.33 6.49 -12.31
N HIS A 207 4.34 6.90 -11.54
CA HIS A 207 4.37 8.20 -10.86
C HIS A 207 4.27 9.35 -11.87
N ASN A 208 5.05 9.30 -12.95
CA ASN A 208 5.01 10.32 -14.00
C ASN A 208 3.63 10.45 -14.64
N ARG A 209 2.90 9.35 -14.87
CA ARG A 209 1.53 9.43 -15.40
C ARG A 209 0.54 9.99 -14.38
N ILE A 210 0.70 9.70 -13.09
CA ILE A 210 -0.13 10.25 -12.03
C ILE A 210 0.08 11.77 -11.91
N GLU A 211 1.32 12.25 -11.97
CA GLU A 211 1.64 13.68 -11.91
C GLU A 211 0.99 14.51 -13.03
N LYS A 212 0.69 13.88 -14.18
CA LYS A 212 0.02 14.50 -15.32
C LYS A 212 -1.51 14.57 -15.20
N ILE A 213 -2.10 14.07 -14.11
CA ILE A 213 -3.54 14.22 -13.87
C ILE A 213 -3.83 15.69 -13.54
N GLU A 214 -4.66 16.33 -14.37
CA GLU A 214 -4.99 17.76 -14.24
C GLU A 214 -5.87 18.04 -13.02
N ASP A 215 -6.89 17.20 -12.79
CA ASP A 215 -7.76 17.32 -11.63
C ASP A 215 -6.95 17.02 -10.35
N THR A 216 -6.79 18.04 -9.51
CA THR A 216 -5.94 17.94 -8.32
C THR A 216 -6.47 16.96 -7.28
N LEU A 217 -7.79 16.81 -7.17
CA LEU A 217 -8.42 15.88 -6.23
C LEU A 217 -8.21 14.44 -6.67
N LEU A 218 -8.34 14.17 -7.98
CA LEU A 218 -7.99 12.89 -8.58
C LEU A 218 -6.49 12.63 -8.43
N LYS A 219 -5.61 13.55 -8.84
CA LYS A 219 -4.17 13.39 -8.69
C LYS A 219 -3.79 13.00 -7.27
N ASN A 220 -4.31 13.68 -6.26
CA ASN A 220 -4.01 13.40 -4.86
C ASN A 220 -4.47 12.02 -4.41
N ILE A 221 -5.64 11.53 -4.83
CA ILE A 221 -6.07 10.17 -4.46
C ILE A 221 -5.27 9.09 -5.20
N PHE A 222 -4.82 9.37 -6.43
CA PHE A 222 -3.92 8.49 -7.17
C PHE A 222 -2.51 8.45 -6.55
N LEU A 223 -1.99 9.59 -6.09
CA LEU A 223 -0.76 9.66 -5.30
C LEU A 223 -0.89 8.90 -3.98
N PHE A 224 -2.01 9.03 -3.27
CA PHE A 224 -2.29 8.22 -2.09
C PHE A 224 -2.36 6.72 -2.38
N CYS A 225 -2.94 6.34 -3.52
CA CYS A 225 -2.93 4.96 -3.98
C CYS A 225 -1.49 4.49 -4.24
N PHE A 226 -0.69 5.28 -4.94
CA PHE A 226 0.72 5.02 -5.23
C PHE A 226 1.54 4.82 -3.95
N THR A 227 1.48 5.75 -3.01
CA THR A 227 2.22 5.66 -1.73
C THR A 227 1.73 4.50 -0.86
N SER A 228 0.45 4.13 -0.93
CA SER A 228 -0.08 2.95 -0.23
C SER A 228 0.38 1.62 -0.84
N ALA A 229 0.78 1.62 -2.12
CA ALA A 229 1.20 0.46 -2.88
C ALA A 229 2.71 0.23 -2.85
N ILE A 230 3.51 1.31 -2.82
CA ILE A 230 4.95 1.27 -3.09
C ILE A 230 5.74 0.31 -2.17
N GLY A 231 5.38 0.23 -0.88
CA GLY A 231 6.05 -0.70 0.04
C GLY A 231 5.88 -2.17 -0.36
N GLN A 232 4.76 -2.54 -0.99
CA GLN A 232 4.53 -3.89 -1.51
C GLN A 232 5.29 -4.14 -2.84
N ALA A 233 5.75 -3.08 -3.51
CA ALA A 233 6.61 -3.17 -4.69
C ALA A 233 8.11 -3.04 -4.36
N SER A 234 8.49 -3.03 -3.08
CA SER A 234 9.89 -2.92 -2.64
C SER A 234 10.52 -4.28 -2.36
N LYS A 235 11.85 -4.31 -2.23
CA LYS A 235 12.63 -5.45 -1.72
C LYS A 235 12.34 -5.77 -0.24
N MET A 236 11.60 -4.92 0.48
CA MET A 236 11.24 -5.15 1.88
C MET A 236 10.16 -6.23 2.06
N VAL A 237 9.60 -6.77 0.98
CA VAL A 237 8.57 -7.81 1.04
C VAL A 237 9.21 -9.17 1.33
N PHE A 238 9.26 -9.52 2.60
CA PHE A 238 9.87 -10.76 3.07
C PHE A 238 9.09 -12.02 2.67
N VAL A 239 9.80 -13.14 2.67
CA VAL A 239 9.25 -14.47 2.39
C VAL A 239 8.71 -15.10 3.67
N ILE A 240 7.45 -15.51 3.68
CA ILE A 240 6.88 -16.31 4.76
C ILE A 240 7.12 -17.79 4.44
N LYS A 241 8.02 -18.44 5.17
CA LYS A 241 8.32 -19.88 5.02
C LYS A 241 7.47 -20.78 5.91
N ARG A 242 6.97 -20.24 7.02
CA ARG A 242 6.14 -20.96 8.00
C ARG A 242 5.02 -20.05 8.46
N ARG A 243 3.79 -20.54 8.34
CA ARG A 243 2.63 -19.90 8.94
C ARG A 243 2.09 -20.85 9.98
N ASN A 244 2.26 -20.50 11.25
CA ASN A 244 1.51 -21.16 12.32
C ASN A 244 0.05 -20.79 12.11
N LYS A 245 -0.70 -21.65 11.43
CA LYS A 245 -2.15 -21.54 11.42
C LYS A 245 -2.58 -21.77 12.87
N THR A 246 -3.34 -20.84 13.44
CA THR A 246 -3.86 -20.84 14.83
C THR A 246 -4.82 -22.01 15.15
N LYS A 247 -4.86 -23.06 14.33
CA LYS A 247 -5.61 -24.28 14.59
C LYS A 247 -4.62 -25.35 15.06
N GLU A 248 -4.87 -25.95 16.23
CA GLU A 248 -4.03 -26.94 16.91
C GLU A 248 -3.60 -28.16 16.06
N HIS A 249 -4.16 -28.36 14.86
CA HIS A 249 -3.82 -29.47 13.95
C HIS A 249 -3.61 -29.05 12.49
N ALA A 250 -3.23 -27.80 12.23
CA ALA A 250 -2.98 -27.37 10.87
C ALA A 250 -1.60 -27.84 10.36
N ALA A 251 -1.60 -28.62 9.27
CA ALA A 251 -0.38 -29.04 8.59
C ALA A 251 0.53 -27.85 8.28
N VAL A 252 1.83 -28.00 8.58
CA VAL A 252 2.86 -27.01 8.25
C VAL A 252 2.97 -26.94 6.73
N SER A 253 2.56 -25.81 6.16
CA SER A 253 2.78 -25.52 4.74
C SER A 253 4.22 -25.04 4.56
N HIS A 254 5.00 -25.76 3.76
CA HIS A 254 6.34 -25.35 3.32
C HIS A 254 6.31 -24.40 2.10
N LYS A 255 5.12 -24.00 1.65
CA LYS A 255 4.96 -23.08 0.52
C LYS A 255 5.47 -21.68 0.91
N LYS A 256 6.41 -21.15 0.11
CA LYS A 256 6.87 -19.76 0.23
C LYS A 256 5.70 -18.80 -0.03
N GLU A 257 5.21 -18.11 0.98
CA GLU A 257 4.12 -17.12 0.86
C GLU A 257 4.68 -15.69 0.77
N ILE A 258 3.96 -14.83 0.05
CA ILE A 258 4.33 -13.42 -0.08
C ILE A 258 3.97 -12.73 1.25
N GLY A 259 4.97 -12.16 1.92
CA GLY A 259 4.77 -11.37 3.13
C GLY A 259 4.27 -9.97 2.85
N SER A 260 4.55 -9.08 3.79
CA SER A 260 4.39 -7.64 3.60
C SER A 260 5.71 -6.95 3.93
N TRP A 261 5.71 -5.64 4.06
CA TRP A 261 6.85 -4.88 4.56
C TRP A 261 6.62 -4.55 6.05
N VAL A 262 7.68 -4.47 6.84
CA VAL A 262 7.63 -4.23 8.31
C VAL A 262 8.07 -2.81 8.66
N ILE A 263 8.21 -2.49 9.95
CA ILE A 263 8.75 -1.20 10.41
C ILE A 263 10.22 -1.13 10.04
N GLY A 264 10.64 0.03 9.56
CA GLY A 264 12.00 0.28 9.12
C GLY A 264 12.24 -0.13 7.66
N TYR A 265 13.41 0.27 7.17
CA TYR A 265 13.86 0.14 5.80
C TYR A 265 14.72 -1.12 5.59
N TRP A 266 14.35 -2.20 6.29
CA TRP A 266 15.05 -3.48 6.21
C TRP A 266 14.76 -4.20 4.90
N THR A 267 15.81 -4.52 4.15
CA THR A 267 15.76 -5.36 2.95
C THR A 267 16.30 -6.76 3.28
N PRO A 268 15.46 -7.80 3.34
CA PRO A 268 15.93 -9.17 3.54
C PRO A 268 16.76 -9.67 2.35
N HIS A 269 17.66 -10.63 2.61
CA HIS A 269 18.36 -11.37 1.57
C HIS A 269 17.42 -12.21 0.69
N GLU A 270 16.25 -12.56 1.23
CA GLU A 270 15.18 -13.25 0.49
C GLU A 270 13.93 -12.39 0.43
N PHE A 271 13.51 -12.00 -0.78
CA PHE A 271 12.35 -11.14 -0.97
C PHE A 271 11.54 -11.49 -2.21
N PHE A 272 10.26 -11.13 -2.18
CA PHE A 272 9.43 -11.12 -3.37
C PHE A 272 9.42 -9.74 -4.00
N GLU A 273 10.03 -9.64 -5.17
CA GLU A 273 9.77 -8.54 -6.07
C GLU A 273 8.39 -8.74 -6.71
N ASN A 274 7.48 -7.81 -6.47
CA ASN A 274 6.11 -7.89 -6.97
C ASN A 274 5.92 -6.94 -8.15
N ASN A 275 5.12 -7.38 -9.13
CA ASN A 275 4.70 -6.55 -10.26
C ASN A 275 4.03 -5.26 -9.75
N VAL A 276 4.59 -4.11 -10.15
CA VAL A 276 4.18 -2.77 -9.68
C VAL A 276 2.73 -2.47 -10.04
N TRP A 277 2.32 -2.76 -11.28
CA TRP A 277 0.96 -2.56 -11.74
C TRP A 277 -0.04 -3.35 -10.87
N THR A 278 0.28 -4.61 -10.58
CA THR A 278 -0.55 -5.49 -9.76
C THR A 278 -0.68 -4.97 -8.33
N CYS A 279 0.41 -4.46 -7.76
CA CYS A 279 0.39 -3.84 -6.43
C CYS A 279 -0.51 -2.60 -6.41
N PHE A 280 -0.36 -1.73 -7.40
CA PHE A 280 -1.13 -0.50 -7.55
C PHE A 280 -2.62 -0.77 -7.77
N GLU A 281 -2.97 -1.61 -8.75
CA GLU A 281 -4.35 -1.99 -9.08
C GLU A 281 -5.06 -2.62 -7.86
N THR A 282 -4.36 -3.48 -7.11
CA THR A 282 -4.92 -4.10 -5.90
C THR A 282 -5.27 -3.05 -4.84
N ARG A 283 -4.47 -1.99 -4.70
CA ARG A 283 -4.76 -0.88 -3.78
C ARG A 283 -5.88 -0.01 -4.29
N PHE A 284 -5.85 0.34 -5.58
CA PHE A 284 -6.90 1.10 -6.23
C PHE A 284 -8.28 0.45 -6.03
N LYS A 285 -8.41 -0.85 -6.30
CA LYS A 285 -9.67 -1.60 -6.12
C LYS A 285 -10.21 -1.49 -4.69
N LYS A 286 -9.34 -1.46 -3.67
CA LYS A 286 -9.74 -1.25 -2.26
C LYS A 286 -10.19 0.18 -1.99
N ILE A 287 -9.48 1.16 -2.52
CA ILE A 287 -9.82 2.59 -2.40
C ILE A 287 -11.17 2.86 -3.06
N LEU A 288 -11.35 2.42 -4.32
CA LEU A 288 -12.61 2.57 -5.04
C LEU A 288 -13.78 1.93 -4.28
N LYS A 289 -13.60 0.72 -3.74
CA LYS A 289 -14.61 0.06 -2.92
C LYS A 289 -14.97 0.89 -1.68
N ALA A 290 -13.97 1.43 -0.98
CA ALA A 290 -14.19 2.25 0.22
C ALA A 290 -14.88 3.59 -0.11
N LYS A 291 -14.47 4.27 -1.20
CA LYS A 291 -15.08 5.54 -1.63
C LYS A 291 -16.54 5.35 -2.04
N LYS A 292 -16.89 4.23 -2.68
CA LYS A 292 -18.31 3.87 -2.94
C LYS A 292 -19.14 3.68 -1.68
N SER A 293 -18.54 3.19 -0.60
CA SER A 293 -19.23 3.00 0.69
C SER A 293 -19.31 4.28 1.55
N ASN A 294 -18.37 5.21 1.37
CA ASN A 294 -18.28 6.44 2.16
C ASN A 294 -19.25 7.55 1.76
N MET A 295 -19.98 7.44 0.64
CA MET A 295 -21.00 8.44 0.23
C MET A 295 -22.24 8.47 1.15
N GLN A 296 -22.18 7.87 2.34
CA GLN A 296 -23.29 7.73 3.28
C GLN A 296 -23.11 8.52 4.60
N TYR A 297 -22.03 9.30 4.75
CA TYR A 297 -21.73 10.07 5.96
C TYR A 297 -21.70 11.56 5.71
#